data_AF-A0A2H9RQQ4-F1
#
_entry.id   AF-A0A2H9RQQ4-F1
#
_cell.length_a   1.000
_cell.length_b   1.000
_cell.length_c   1.000
_cell.angle_alpha   90.00
_cell.angle_beta   90.00
_cell.angle_gamma   90.00
#
_symmetry.space_group_name_H-M   'P 1'
#
loop_
_entity.id
_entity.type
_entity.pdbx_description
1 polymer ?
#
loop_
_entity_poly.entity_id
_entity_poly.type
_entity_poly.pdbx_seq_one_letter_code
_entity_poly.pdbx_strand_id
1 'polypeptide(L)' 'MKKLFDTCKLEGEWKRVDDSIPRRYVSLKDGASIELAMIKANFIESYNFKKNSFIMIKDSIAEFYEGDLFR' A
#
# COMPACT_ATOMS: atom_id res chain seq x y z
N MET A 1 -1.26 -2.83 10.07
CA MET A 1 -2.31 -3.84 9.74
C MET A 1 -1.79 -4.77 8.65
N LYS A 2 -2.28 -6.02 8.55
CA LYS A 2 -1.95 -6.95 7.44
C LYS A 2 -3.24 -7.35 6.72
N LYS A 3 -3.27 -7.27 5.39
CA LYS A 3 -4.45 -7.68 4.59
C LYS A 3 -4.03 -8.52 3.39
N LEU A 4 -4.78 -9.59 3.13
CA LEU A 4 -4.67 -10.45 1.95
C LEU A 4 -5.47 -9.86 0.79
N PHE A 5 -4.87 -9.81 -0.40
CA PHE A 5 -5.50 -9.30 -1.62
C PHE A 5 -5.03 -10.08 -2.84
N ASP A 6 -5.82 -10.10 -3.89
CA ASP A 6 -5.40 -10.73 -5.14
C ASP A 6 -4.60 -9.76 -6.01
N THR A 7 -4.96 -8.47 -5.98
CA THR A 7 -4.20 -7.42 -6.65
C THR A 7 -3.98 -6.24 -5.72
N CYS A 8 -2.80 -5.63 -5.80
CA CYS A 8 -2.48 -4.36 -5.16
C CYS A 8 -1.96 -3.40 -6.22
N LYS A 9 -2.62 -2.25 -6.31
CA LYS A 9 -2.25 -1.15 -7.19
C LYS A 9 -1.75 0.00 -6.34
N LEU A 10 -0.59 0.54 -6.70
CA LEU A 10 -0.05 1.75 -6.10
C LEU A 10 -0.50 2.94 -6.96
N GLU A 11 -1.16 3.91 -6.35
CA GLU A 11 -1.65 5.13 -6.97
C GLU A 11 -0.95 6.36 -6.39
N GLY A 12 -0.67 7.35 -7.25
CA GLY A 12 0.10 8.53 -6.88
C GLY A 12 1.62 8.32 -6.84
N GLU A 13 2.32 9.17 -6.09
CA GLU A 13 3.79 9.23 -6.11
C GLU A 13 4.41 8.32 -5.05
N TRP A 14 4.81 7.11 -5.49
CA TRP A 14 5.56 6.15 -4.70
C TRP A 14 6.99 6.02 -5.20
N LYS A 15 7.92 5.87 -4.25
CA LYS A 15 9.31 5.49 -4.54
C LYS A 15 9.61 4.13 -3.93
N ARG A 16 10.16 3.22 -4.74
CA ARG A 16 10.73 1.99 -4.22
C ARG A 16 11.98 2.33 -3.40
N VAL A 17 12.05 1.84 -2.17
CA VAL A 17 13.14 2.17 -1.23
C VAL A 17 14.44 1.46 -1.65
N ASP A 18 14.32 0.20 -2.08
CA ASP A 18 15.44 -0.64 -2.50
C ASP A 18 14.97 -1.86 -3.31
N ASP A 19 15.93 -2.68 -3.75
CA ASP A 19 15.66 -3.90 -4.49
C ASP A 19 15.33 -5.12 -3.61
N SER A 20 15.15 -4.93 -2.29
CA SER A 20 14.85 -6.04 -1.39
C SER A 20 13.49 -6.70 -1.67
N ILE A 21 13.41 -7.97 -1.31
CA ILE A 21 12.17 -8.76 -1.26
C ILE A 21 11.93 -9.09 0.22
N PRO A 22 10.78 -8.69 0.79
CA PRO A 22 9.64 -8.05 0.14
C PRO A 22 9.87 -6.60 -0.27
N ARG A 23 9.16 -6.16 -1.31
CA ARG A 23 9.32 -4.82 -1.90
C ARG A 23 8.81 -3.76 -0.92
N ARG A 24 9.63 -2.74 -0.68
CA ARG A 24 9.31 -1.60 0.19
C ARG A 24 9.14 -0.34 -0.63
N TYR A 25 8.12 0.44 -0.29
CA TYR A 25 7.81 1.71 -0.93
C TYR A 25 7.61 2.80 0.10
N VAL A 26 7.91 4.04 -0.30
CA VAL A 26 7.66 5.25 0.50
C VAL A 26 6.87 6.25 -0.35
N SER A 27 5.86 6.88 0.26
CA SER A 27 5.10 7.94 -0.39
C SER A 27 5.92 9.24 -0.48
N LEU A 28 5.97 9.85 -1.65
CA LEU A 28 6.72 11.09 -1.87
C LEU A 28 5.90 12.36 -1.55
N LYS A 29 4.56 12.22 -1.56
CA LYS A 29 3.60 13.29 -1.28
C LYS A 29 2.40 12.73 -0.50
N ASP A 30 1.67 13.64 0.14
CA ASP A 30 0.38 13.32 0.74
C ASP A 30 -0.61 12.87 -0.34
N GLY A 31 -1.47 11.90 0.00
CA GLY A 31 -2.52 11.40 -0.88
C GLY A 31 -2.06 10.28 -1.82
N ALA A 32 -0.81 9.82 -1.71
CA ALA A 32 -0.42 8.54 -2.30
C ALA A 32 -1.29 7.43 -1.71
N SER A 33 -1.79 6.51 -2.54
CA SER A 33 -2.76 5.52 -2.09
C SER A 33 -2.45 4.12 -2.60
N ILE A 34 -3.05 3.13 -1.95
CA ILE A 34 -3.07 1.76 -2.43
C ILE A 34 -4.52 1.32 -2.62
N GLU A 35 -4.79 0.61 -3.71
CA GLU A 35 -6.04 -0.11 -3.92
C GLU A 35 -5.77 -1.61 -3.79
N LEU A 36 -6.52 -2.26 -2.91
CA LEU A 36 -6.48 -3.69 -2.67
C LEU A 36 -7.77 -4.31 -3.20
N ALA A 37 -7.68 -5.15 -4.23
CA ALA A 37 -8.85 -5.86 -4.75
C ALA A 37 -8.81 -7.35 -4.38
N MET A 38 -9.95 -7.86 -3.91
CA MET A 38 -10.17 -9.29 -3.64
C MET A 38 -11.07 -9.90 -4.73
N ILE A 39 -10.50 -10.78 -5.58
CA ILE A 39 -11.11 -11.44 -6.74
C ILE A 39 -12.39 -12.19 -6.37
N LYS A 40 -12.49 -12.71 -5.14
CA LYS A 40 -13.67 -13.48 -4.72
C LYS A 40 -14.81 -12.65 -4.12
N ALA A 41 -14.56 -11.40 -3.75
CA ALA A 41 -15.52 -10.61 -2.97
C ALA A 41 -16.11 -9.41 -3.74
N ASN A 42 -15.67 -9.14 -4.98
CA ASN A 42 -15.97 -7.88 -5.69
C ASN A 42 -15.74 -6.65 -4.78
N PHE A 43 -14.75 -6.76 -3.88
CA PHE A 43 -14.47 -5.77 -2.86
C PHE A 43 -13.13 -5.13 -3.16
N ILE A 44 -13.15 -3.81 -3.31
CA ILE A 44 -11.98 -2.97 -3.48
C ILE A 44 -11.90 -2.09 -2.23
N GLU A 45 -10.74 -2.07 -1.61
CA GLU A 45 -10.44 -1.20 -0.49
C GLU A 45 -9.33 -0.25 -0.87
N SER A 46 -9.50 1.03 -0.54
CA SER A 46 -8.52 2.06 -0.82
C SER A 46 -8.02 2.70 0.48
N TYR A 47 -6.71 2.94 0.54
CA TYR A 47 -6.06 3.60 1.68
C TYR A 47 -5.21 4.75 1.18
N ASN A 48 -5.39 5.92 1.76
CA ASN A 48 -4.62 7.12 1.45
C ASN A 48 -3.58 7.38 2.55
N PHE A 49 -2.37 7.72 2.16
CA PHE A 49 -1.21 7.84 3.05
C PHE A 49 -0.66 9.27 3.08
N LYS A 50 -0.15 9.66 4.24
CA LYS A 50 0.67 10.87 4.43
C LYS A 50 1.98 10.74 3.67
N LYS A 51 2.66 11.84 3.40
CA LYS A 51 4.02 11.88 2.87
C LYS A 51 4.98 11.14 3.81
N ASN A 52 5.97 10.46 3.23
CA ASN A 52 6.97 9.64 3.91
C ASN A 52 6.42 8.41 4.64
N SER A 53 5.20 7.98 4.34
CA SER A 53 4.63 6.75 4.86
C SER A 53 5.27 5.55 4.17
N PHE A 54 5.56 4.51 4.94
CA PHE A 54 6.16 3.30 4.43
C PHE A 54 5.14 2.18 4.29
N ILE A 55 5.21 1.49 3.16
CA ILE A 55 4.44 0.27 2.91
C ILE A 55 5.37 -0.85 2.46
N MET A 56 4.98 -2.07 2.81
CA MET A 56 5.65 -3.28 2.37
C MET A 56 4.63 -4.19 1.70
N ILE A 57 4.98 -4.71 0.52
CA ILE A 57 4.15 -5.62 -0.25
C ILE A 57 4.89 -6.96 -0.40
N LYS A 58 4.29 -8.03 0.12
CA LYS A 58 4.82 -9.40 0.09
C LYS A 58 3.71 -10.40 -0.16
N ASP A 59 3.85 -11.28 -1.16
CA ASP A 59 2.97 -12.45 -1.34
C ASP A 59 1.49 -12.12 -1.14
N SER A 60 1.00 -11.09 -1.83
CA SER A 60 -0.40 -10.65 -1.71
C SER A 60 -0.82 -10.08 -0.34
N ILE A 61 0.15 -9.68 0.48
CA ILE A 61 -0.02 -9.01 1.77
C ILE A 61 0.55 -7.60 1.71
N ALA A 62 -0.22 -6.62 2.18
CA ALA A 62 0.22 -5.24 2.37
C ALA A 62 0.35 -5.00 3.88
N GLU A 63 1.52 -4.49 4.27
CA GLU A 63 1.82 -4.11 5.64
C GLU A 63 2.17 -2.61 5.68
N PHE A 64 1.48 -1.89 6.56
CA PHE A 64 1.67 -0.46 6.77
C PHE A 64 1.21 -0.04 8.17
N TYR A 65 1.70 1.11 8.63
CA TYR A 65 1.32 1.71 9.91
C TYR A 65 -0.01 2.45 9.79
N GLU A 66 -0.92 2.24 10.74
CA GLU A 66 -2.26 2.83 10.65
C GLU A 66 -2.26 4.34 10.90
N GLY A 67 -1.31 4.84 11.71
CA GLY A 67 -1.16 6.28 11.97
C GLY A 67 -0.70 7.10 10.76
N ASP A 68 -0.21 6.42 9.72
CA ASP A 68 0.21 7.03 8.46
C ASP A 68 -0.96 7.29 7.51
N LEU A 69 -2.13 6.73 7.80
CA LEU A 69 -3.33 6.94 7.00
C LEU A 69 -3.89 8.35 7.19
N PHE A 70 -4.44 8.90 6.10
CA PHE A 70 -5.40 10.00 6.19
C PHE A 70 -6.74 9.44 6.68
N ARG A 71 -7.27 10.05 7.75
CA ARG A 71 -8.64 9.81 8.23
C ARG A 71 -9.58 10.86 7.67
#